data_AF-A0A8K0K6U1-F1
#
_entry.id   AF-A0A8K0K6U1-F1
#
_cell.length_a   1.000
_cell.length_b   1.000
_cell.length_c   1.000
_cell.angle_alpha   90.00
_cell.angle_beta   90.00
_cell.angle_gamma   90.00
#
_symmetry.space_group_name_H-M   'P 1'
#
loop_
_entity.id
_entity.type
_entity.pdbx_description
1 polymer ?
#
loop_
_entity_poly.entity_id
_entity_poly.type
_entity_poly.pdbx_seq_one_letter_code
_entity_poly.pdbx_strand_id
1 'polypeptide(L)'
;MQAVVLRVSTMKVLPIVLKKQSNSDQSILEKIEGLVLNFLSDLKNGRPPTLSFFNRRTWRNVSLDNRVVKGSGNSCTTLNFNHSSSQRHIALVFYLLSQIYHLNINRSSNTKRELFYQCLGTLKTLQYPPSQNIVDNAMQDVGLLLNCPPRILGVLPSSHGLVAGQLSVSSSKMNEETCDPIIVLDTHSSMNECFPIPGEIASLSSNDLIVKSAAQLIIIVEKDAAFQKLLESGALERFDPCIMLTGRGYPDTATRRLVHLIWKSLDVPILALVDGDPHGIEIMCVYRFGSLEGL
;
A
#
# COMPACT_ATOMS: atom_id res chain seq x y z
N MET A 1 -29.20 -10.07 4.77
CA MET A 1 -27.73 -9.93 4.67
C MET A 1 -27.15 -10.66 5.87
N GLN A 2 -26.59 -11.86 5.68
CA GLN A 2 -25.92 -12.57 6.77
C GLN A 2 -24.52 -11.97 6.89
N ALA A 3 -24.38 -11.02 7.80
CA ALA A 3 -23.09 -10.43 8.11
C ALA A 3 -22.45 -11.22 9.26
N VAL A 4 -21.19 -11.61 9.11
CA VAL A 4 -20.46 -12.36 10.14
C VAL A 4 -19.63 -11.35 10.93
N VAL A 5 -19.84 -11.33 12.25
CA VAL A 5 -19.01 -10.55 13.17
C VAL A 5 -17.88 -11.46 13.66
N LEU A 6 -16.65 -11.16 13.25
CA LEU A 6 -15.47 -11.88 13.71
C LEU A 6 -14.56 -10.97 14.52
N ARG A 7 -14.11 -11.47 15.67
CA ARG A 7 -13.14 -10.79 16.52
C ARG A 7 -11.75 -10.95 15.91
N VAL A 8 -11.21 -9.86 15.36
CA VAL A 8 -9.85 -9.86 14.77
C VAL A 8 -8.78 -9.98 15.87
N SER A 9 -9.10 -9.60 17.12
CA SER A 9 -8.16 -9.49 18.26
C SER A 9 -7.67 -10.79 18.91
N THR A 10 -8.11 -11.99 18.48
CA THR A 10 -7.58 -13.24 19.07
C THR A 10 -6.18 -13.62 18.61
N MET A 11 -5.60 -12.96 17.60
CA MET A 11 -4.15 -12.97 17.38
C MET A 11 -3.65 -11.63 16.83
N LYS A 12 -2.64 -11.07 17.50
CA LYS A 12 -1.89 -9.84 17.22
C LYS A 12 -1.92 -9.42 15.74
N VAL A 13 -2.47 -8.24 15.43
CA VAL A 13 -2.35 -7.60 14.11
C VAL A 13 -0.86 -7.45 13.80
N LEU A 14 -0.42 -8.05 12.70
CA LEU A 14 1.00 -8.11 12.41
C LEU A 14 1.50 -6.74 11.94
N PRO A 15 2.52 -6.17 12.59
CA PRO A 15 3.20 -5.02 12.02
C PRO A 15 3.81 -5.46 10.69
N ILE A 16 3.54 -4.69 9.63
CA ILE A 16 4.43 -4.66 8.46
C ILE A 16 5.72 -4.03 8.98
N VAL A 17 6.59 -4.85 9.58
CA VAL A 17 7.96 -4.45 9.93
C VAL A 17 8.76 -4.53 8.64
N LEU A 18 8.58 -3.52 7.79
CA LEU A 18 9.65 -3.19 6.87
C LEU A 18 10.76 -2.63 7.73
N LYS A 19 11.86 -3.38 7.84
CA LYS A 19 13.12 -2.85 8.38
C LYS A 19 13.32 -1.47 7.75
N LYS A 20 13.58 -0.49 8.60
CA LYS A 20 14.03 0.85 8.22
C LYS A 20 15.26 0.67 7.33
N GLN A 21 15.08 0.57 6.01
CA GLN A 21 16.09 1.02 5.08
C GLN A 21 15.83 2.50 4.96
N SER A 22 16.50 3.28 5.82
CA SER A 22 16.81 4.66 5.49
C SER A 22 17.77 4.63 4.29
N ASN A 23 17.27 4.24 3.13
CA ASN A 23 17.93 4.59 1.88
C ASN A 23 17.60 6.07 1.74
N SER A 24 18.62 6.93 1.85
CA SER A 24 18.51 8.28 1.34
C SER A 24 18.03 8.22 -0.12
N ASP A 25 17.29 9.21 -0.59
CA ASP A 25 16.85 9.29 -1.98
C ASP A 25 18.04 9.10 -2.95
N GLN A 26 19.22 9.56 -2.54
CA GLN A 26 20.53 9.31 -3.17
C GLN A 26 20.79 7.82 -3.46
N SER A 27 20.54 6.94 -2.49
CA SER A 27 20.73 5.49 -2.63
C SER A 27 19.75 4.86 -3.61
N ILE A 28 18.55 5.43 -3.79
CA ILE A 28 17.58 4.93 -4.78
C ILE A 28 18.06 5.29 -6.19
N LEU A 29 18.52 6.53 -6.39
CA LEU A 29 19.06 6.98 -7.68
C LEU A 29 20.26 6.14 -8.10
N GLU A 30 21.21 5.91 -7.18
CA GLU A 30 22.39 5.04 -7.42
C GLU A 30 22.00 3.61 -7.82
N LYS A 31 20.95 3.05 -7.21
CA LYS A 31 20.43 1.71 -7.58
C LYS A 31 19.85 1.70 -8.99
N ILE A 32 19.09 2.73 -9.36
CA ILE A 32 18.50 2.86 -10.70
C ILE A 32 19.62 3.01 -11.72
N GLU A 33 20.56 3.92 -11.49
CA GLU A 33 21.71 4.16 -12.37
C GLU A 33 22.56 2.90 -12.53
N GLY A 34 22.88 2.20 -11.44
CA GLY A 34 23.63 0.95 -11.47
C GLY A 34 22.92 -0.14 -12.28
N LEU A 35 21.60 -0.26 -12.17
CA LEU A 35 20.80 -1.20 -12.97
C LEU A 35 20.87 -0.85 -14.46
N VAL A 36 20.68 0.42 -14.81
CA VAL A 36 20.74 0.90 -16.19
C VAL A 36 22.14 0.70 -16.78
N LEU A 37 23.19 1.03 -16.02
CA LEU A 37 24.58 0.86 -16.46
C LEU A 37 24.92 -0.62 -16.71
N ASN A 38 24.49 -1.53 -15.83
CA ASN A 38 24.68 -2.97 -16.03
C ASN A 38 24.00 -3.43 -17.33
N PHE A 39 22.76 -3.02 -17.56
CA PHE A 39 22.01 -3.34 -18.78
C PHE A 39 22.72 -2.81 -20.04
N LEU A 40 23.21 -1.57 -20.01
CA LEU A 40 23.96 -0.98 -21.13
C LEU A 40 25.31 -1.67 -21.36
N SER A 41 25.97 -2.11 -20.28
CA SER A 41 27.24 -2.85 -20.37
C SER A 41 27.07 -4.20 -21.04
N ASP A 42 25.98 -4.92 -20.76
CA ASP A 42 25.65 -6.19 -21.41
C ASP A 42 25.43 -5.99 -22.92
N LEU A 43 24.67 -4.95 -23.29
CA LEU A 43 24.45 -4.58 -24.69
C LEU A 43 25.77 -4.25 -25.40
N LYS A 44 26.64 -3.45 -24.77
CA LYS A 44 27.96 -3.09 -25.33
C LYS A 44 28.84 -4.33 -25.54
N ASN A 45 28.75 -5.30 -24.64
CA ASN A 45 29.54 -6.54 -24.70
C ASN A 45 28.89 -7.61 -25.62
N GLY A 46 27.81 -7.29 -26.33
CA GLY A 46 27.10 -8.22 -27.21
C GLY A 46 26.38 -9.35 -26.46
N ARG A 47 26.19 -9.21 -25.14
CA ARG A 47 25.43 -10.17 -24.33
C ARG A 47 23.98 -9.72 -24.28
N PRO A 48 23.01 -10.64 -24.40
CA PRO A 48 21.61 -10.28 -24.25
C PRO A 48 21.35 -9.88 -22.79
N PRO A 49 20.93 -8.64 -22.52
CA PRO A 49 20.74 -8.19 -21.16
C PRO A 49 19.56 -8.92 -20.52
N THR A 50 19.69 -9.22 -19.23
CA THR A 50 18.66 -9.92 -18.47
C THR A 50 18.35 -9.16 -17.18
N LEU A 51 17.07 -9.09 -16.84
CA LEU A 51 16.61 -8.60 -15.55
C LEU A 51 16.14 -9.78 -14.72
N SER A 52 16.78 -10.02 -13.58
CA SER A 52 16.45 -11.14 -12.69
C SER A 52 16.01 -10.63 -11.32
N PHE A 53 14.92 -11.20 -10.80
CA PHE A 53 14.38 -10.86 -9.50
C PHE A 53 13.63 -12.04 -8.88
N PHE A 54 13.49 -12.04 -7.56
CA PHE A 54 12.75 -13.09 -6.85
C PHE A 54 11.25 -12.93 -7.05
N ASN A 55 10.59 -13.97 -7.56
CA ASN A 55 9.17 -13.94 -7.81
C ASN A 55 8.37 -14.04 -6.51
N ARG A 56 7.80 -12.93 -6.04
CA ARG A 56 6.92 -12.90 -4.85
C ARG A 56 5.43 -12.83 -5.18
N ARG A 57 5.03 -13.07 -6.43
CA ARG A 57 3.63 -12.92 -6.89
C ARG A 57 2.70 -14.03 -6.44
N THR A 58 3.22 -15.12 -5.90
CA THR A 58 2.43 -16.26 -5.44
C THR A 58 2.79 -16.59 -4.01
N TRP A 59 1.79 -16.86 -3.17
CA TRP A 59 1.99 -17.31 -1.79
C TRP A 59 2.90 -18.54 -1.68
N ARG A 60 2.97 -19.39 -2.71
CA ARG A 60 3.89 -20.53 -2.79
C ARG A 60 5.38 -20.14 -2.76
N ASN A 61 5.72 -18.97 -3.29
CA ASN A 61 7.10 -18.48 -3.36
C ASN A 61 7.47 -17.61 -2.15
N VAL A 62 6.59 -17.57 -1.15
CA VAL A 62 6.68 -16.70 0.00
C VAL A 62 6.59 -17.54 1.27
N SER A 63 7.59 -17.42 2.14
CA SER A 63 7.51 -17.93 3.51
C SER A 63 7.24 -16.77 4.44
N LEU A 64 6.36 -16.99 5.41
CA LEU A 64 6.21 -16.11 6.55
C LEU A 64 7.29 -16.48 7.59
N ASP A 65 8.38 -15.73 7.65
CA ASP A 65 9.41 -15.90 8.68
C ASP A 65 9.41 -14.69 9.61
N ASN A 66 9.24 -14.92 10.92
CA ASN A 66 9.07 -13.87 11.92
C ASN A 66 8.04 -12.79 11.53
N ARG A 67 6.93 -13.21 10.89
CA ARG A 67 5.82 -12.33 10.49
C ARG A 67 6.19 -11.30 9.40
N VAL A 68 7.33 -11.52 8.73
CA VAL A 68 7.75 -10.81 7.52
C VAL A 68 7.70 -11.81 6.38
N VAL A 69 7.11 -11.42 5.25
CA VAL A 69 7.14 -12.22 4.04
C VAL A 69 8.56 -12.17 3.48
N LYS A 70 9.23 -13.32 3.52
CA LYS A 70 10.47 -13.57 2.81
C LYS A 70 10.18 -14.40 1.56
N GLY A 71 10.93 -14.17 0.50
CA GLY A 71 10.93 -15.10 -0.63
C GLY A 71 11.43 -16.46 -0.12
N SER A 72 10.59 -17.48 -0.23
CA SER A 72 10.97 -18.87 0.03
C SER A 72 10.75 -19.65 -1.25
N GLY A 73 11.86 -19.97 -1.90
CA GLY A 73 11.90 -20.75 -3.12
C GLY A 73 12.92 -20.18 -4.11
N ASN A 74 13.60 -21.08 -4.82
CA ASN A 74 14.51 -20.77 -5.94
C ASN A 74 13.78 -20.18 -7.18
N SER A 75 12.55 -19.67 -7.03
CA SER A 75 11.73 -19.14 -8.11
C SER A 75 12.20 -17.73 -8.49
N CYS A 76 13.33 -17.67 -9.21
CA CYS A 76 13.81 -16.46 -9.85
C CYS A 76 13.05 -16.26 -11.16
N THR A 77 12.46 -15.08 -11.36
CA THR A 77 11.97 -14.66 -12.67
C THR A 77 13.12 -13.97 -13.38
N THR A 78 13.44 -14.43 -14.60
CA THR A 78 14.41 -13.78 -15.48
C THR A 78 13.71 -13.30 -16.74
N LEU A 79 13.75 -11.99 -16.97
CA LEU A 79 13.32 -11.37 -18.21
C LEU A 79 14.52 -11.28 -19.14
N ASN A 80 14.46 -11.97 -20.27
CA ASN A 80 15.53 -11.97 -21.27
C ASN A 80 15.14 -11.09 -22.45
N PHE A 81 16.00 -10.14 -22.80
CA PHE A 81 15.76 -9.21 -23.90
C PHE A 81 15.64 -9.89 -25.28
N ASN A 82 16.08 -11.13 -25.45
CA ASN A 82 15.91 -11.87 -26.71
C ASN A 82 14.48 -12.40 -26.93
N HIS A 83 13.63 -12.42 -25.90
CA HIS A 83 12.24 -12.87 -26.04
C HIS A 83 11.30 -11.67 -26.27
N SER A 84 10.54 -11.71 -27.36
CA SER A 84 9.64 -10.61 -27.78
C SER A 84 8.59 -10.23 -26.73
N SER A 85 8.08 -11.19 -25.96
CA SER A 85 7.16 -10.93 -24.84
C SER A 85 7.85 -10.22 -23.68
N SER A 86 9.10 -10.58 -23.37
CA SER A 86 9.91 -9.95 -22.33
C SER A 86 10.40 -8.57 -22.75
N GLN A 87 10.67 -8.31 -24.04
CA GLN A 87 11.09 -7.00 -24.54
C GLN A 87 10.10 -5.90 -24.21
N ARG A 88 8.79 -6.16 -24.44
CA ARG A 88 7.73 -5.18 -24.12
C ARG A 88 7.67 -4.88 -22.64
N HIS A 89 7.77 -5.91 -21.80
CA HIS A 89 7.74 -5.75 -20.35
C HIS A 89 8.99 -5.05 -19.82
N ILE A 90 10.18 -5.38 -20.35
CA ILE A 90 11.44 -4.69 -20.04
C ILE A 90 11.33 -3.21 -20.41
N ALA A 91 10.81 -2.87 -21.60
CA ALA A 91 10.62 -1.49 -22.01
C ALA A 91 9.70 -0.72 -21.06
N LEU A 92 8.60 -1.34 -20.61
CA LEU A 92 7.71 -0.75 -19.62
C LEU A 92 8.41 -0.56 -18.26
N VAL A 93 9.19 -1.54 -17.80
CA VAL A 93 9.99 -1.44 -16.57
C VAL A 93 10.98 -0.29 -16.64
N PHE A 94 11.70 -0.13 -17.75
CA PHE A 94 12.63 0.98 -17.96
C PHE A 94 11.93 2.35 -18.00
N TYR A 95 10.74 2.42 -18.61
CA TYR A 95 9.92 3.62 -18.57
C TYR A 95 9.49 3.96 -17.14
N LEU A 96 9.08 2.97 -16.35
CA LEU A 96 8.72 3.19 -14.95
C LEU A 96 9.94 3.62 -14.11
N LEU A 97 11.11 3.02 -14.34
CA LEU A 97 12.36 3.44 -13.70
C LEU A 97 12.68 4.90 -14.00
N SER A 98 12.47 5.37 -15.24
CA SER A 98 12.68 6.78 -15.58
C SER A 98 11.67 7.71 -14.90
N GLN A 99 10.39 7.32 -14.82
CA GLN A 99 9.39 8.09 -14.06
C GLN A 99 9.77 8.19 -12.58
N ILE A 100 10.16 7.08 -11.95
CA ILE A 100 10.60 7.06 -10.54
C ILE A 100 11.83 7.94 -10.34
N TYR A 101 12.80 7.87 -11.25
CA TYR A 101 13.99 8.72 -11.22
C TYR A 101 13.61 10.21 -11.22
N HIS A 102 12.66 10.61 -12.08
CA HIS A 102 12.13 11.98 -12.09
C HIS A 102 11.40 12.36 -10.81
N LEU A 103 10.57 11.47 -10.24
CA LEU A 103 9.87 11.71 -8.96
C LEU A 103 10.87 11.97 -7.82
N ASN A 104 11.93 11.17 -7.75
CA ASN A 104 12.95 11.30 -6.70
C ASN A 104 13.76 12.60 -6.84
N ILE A 105 14.14 12.99 -8.07
CA ILE A 105 14.84 14.26 -8.31
C ILE A 105 13.97 15.46 -7.94
N ASN A 106 12.71 15.45 -8.34
CA ASN A 106 11.79 16.56 -8.10
C ASN A 106 11.24 16.58 -6.67
N ARG A 107 11.59 15.59 -5.84
CA ARG A 107 11.01 15.36 -4.50
C ARG A 107 9.48 15.36 -4.53
N SER A 108 8.90 14.80 -5.59
CA SER A 108 7.47 14.69 -5.79
C SER A 108 7.01 13.25 -5.68
N SER A 109 5.70 13.06 -5.62
CA SER A 109 5.08 11.74 -5.54
C SER A 109 3.88 11.67 -6.46
N ASN A 110 3.64 10.50 -7.04
CA ASN A 110 2.46 10.24 -7.88
C ASN A 110 1.61 9.13 -7.27
N THR A 111 0.30 9.23 -7.42
CA THR A 111 -0.59 8.10 -7.12
C THR A 111 -0.45 7.00 -8.18
N LYS A 112 -0.80 5.75 -7.84
CA LYS A 112 -0.87 4.64 -8.81
C LYS A 112 -1.70 4.98 -10.05
N ARG A 113 -2.77 5.77 -9.89
CA ARG A 113 -3.66 6.19 -10.98
C ARG A 113 -3.01 7.23 -11.87
N GLU A 114 -2.36 8.24 -11.30
CA GLU A 114 -1.59 9.24 -12.06
C GLU A 114 -0.48 8.58 -12.87
N LEU A 115 0.28 7.68 -12.25
CA LEU A 115 1.32 6.92 -12.93
C LEU A 115 0.75 6.09 -14.08
N PHE A 116 -0.42 5.46 -13.90
CA PHE A 116 -1.11 4.75 -14.98
C PHE A 116 -1.49 5.67 -16.14
N TYR A 117 -2.04 6.85 -15.86
CA TYR A 117 -2.38 7.82 -16.90
C TYR A 117 -1.15 8.29 -17.68
N GLN A 118 -0.02 8.51 -17.01
CA GLN A 118 1.25 8.81 -17.66
C GLN A 118 1.73 7.66 -18.56
N CYS A 119 1.50 6.41 -18.15
CA CYS A 119 1.89 5.22 -18.90
C CYS A 119 1.04 4.94 -20.14
N LEU A 120 -0.13 5.57 -20.33
CA LEU A 120 -1.06 5.24 -21.42
C LEU A 120 -0.42 5.33 -22.82
N GLY A 121 0.43 6.34 -23.04
CA GLY A 121 1.18 6.48 -24.30
C GLY A 121 2.15 5.31 -24.54
N THR A 122 2.93 4.97 -23.51
CA THR A 122 3.87 3.84 -23.55
C THR A 122 3.16 2.51 -23.74
N LEU A 123 2.04 2.27 -23.05
CA LEU A 123 1.24 1.05 -23.21
C LEU A 123 0.74 0.90 -24.65
N LYS A 124 0.25 1.98 -25.26
CA LYS A 124 -0.19 1.99 -26.66
C LYS A 124 0.96 1.65 -27.62
N THR A 125 2.13 2.26 -27.44
CA THR A 125 3.33 1.98 -28.24
C THR A 125 3.77 0.51 -28.11
N LEU A 126 3.69 -0.05 -26.90
CA LEU A 126 4.03 -1.44 -26.61
C LEU A 126 2.93 -2.44 -26.95
N GLN A 127 1.80 -1.99 -27.51
CA GLN A 127 0.64 -2.82 -27.88
C GLN A 127 0.00 -3.56 -26.69
N TYR A 128 0.07 -2.96 -25.49
CA TYR A 128 -0.67 -3.44 -24.32
C TYR A 128 -2.08 -2.84 -24.29
N PRO A 129 -3.09 -3.58 -23.77
CA PRO A 129 -4.38 -2.99 -23.45
C PRO A 129 -4.22 -1.95 -22.31
N PRO A 130 -5.07 -0.91 -22.26
CA PRO A 130 -5.02 0.10 -21.20
C PRO A 130 -5.54 -0.51 -19.87
N SER A 131 -4.67 -1.23 -19.17
CA SER A 131 -5.00 -1.95 -17.94
C SER A 131 -4.08 -1.55 -16.80
N GLN A 132 -4.68 -1.09 -15.68
CA GLN A 132 -3.97 -0.76 -14.45
C GLN A 132 -3.11 -1.95 -13.97
N ASN A 133 -3.65 -3.17 -14.08
CA ASN A 133 -2.96 -4.38 -13.64
C ASN A 133 -1.61 -4.58 -14.33
N ILE A 134 -1.45 -4.15 -15.58
CA ILE A 134 -0.18 -4.27 -16.31
C ILE A 134 0.86 -3.33 -15.69
N VAL A 135 0.48 -2.09 -15.41
CA VAL A 135 1.35 -1.08 -14.78
C VAL A 135 1.67 -1.48 -13.34
N ASP A 136 0.69 -1.94 -12.57
CA ASP A 136 0.87 -2.39 -11.19
C ASP A 136 1.82 -3.60 -11.11
N ASN A 137 1.70 -4.57 -12.02
CA ASN A 137 2.61 -5.71 -12.10
C ASN A 137 4.05 -5.28 -12.47
N ALA A 138 4.20 -4.38 -13.43
CA ALA A 138 5.51 -3.85 -13.81
C ALA A 138 6.13 -3.02 -12.68
N MET A 139 5.32 -2.24 -11.96
CA MET A 139 5.75 -1.47 -10.79
C MET A 139 6.19 -2.38 -9.64
N GLN A 140 5.50 -3.51 -9.44
CA GLN A 140 5.92 -4.52 -8.47
C GLN A 140 7.28 -5.14 -8.84
N ASP A 141 7.52 -5.40 -10.13
CA ASP A 141 8.81 -5.89 -10.60
C ASP A 141 9.92 -4.87 -10.42
N VAL A 142 9.65 -3.59 -10.65
CA VAL A 142 10.59 -2.50 -10.33
C VAL A 142 10.92 -2.50 -8.84
N GLY A 143 9.91 -2.64 -7.98
CA GLY A 143 10.14 -2.73 -6.54
C GLY A 143 11.00 -3.92 -6.13
N LEU A 144 10.82 -5.07 -6.80
CA LEU A 144 11.64 -6.26 -6.58
C LEU A 144 13.08 -6.09 -7.09
N LEU A 145 13.26 -5.42 -8.24
CA LEU A 145 14.58 -5.12 -8.83
C LEU A 145 15.40 -4.17 -7.95
N LEU A 146 14.76 -3.13 -7.40
CA LEU A 146 15.41 -2.15 -6.52
C LEU A 146 15.46 -2.59 -5.05
N ASN A 147 14.78 -3.70 -4.74
CA ASN A 147 14.52 -4.19 -3.38
C ASN A 147 13.90 -3.09 -2.48
N CYS A 148 12.97 -2.32 -3.05
CA CYS A 148 12.29 -1.20 -2.42
C CYS A 148 10.79 -1.28 -2.73
N PRO A 149 9.90 -1.18 -1.73
CA PRO A 149 8.47 -1.12 -1.99
C PRO A 149 8.09 0.17 -2.75
N PRO A 150 7.03 0.16 -3.60
CA PRO A 150 6.63 1.30 -4.43
C PRO A 150 6.45 2.62 -3.66
N ARG A 151 6.02 2.56 -2.40
CA ARG A 151 5.84 3.73 -1.53
C ARG A 151 7.14 4.52 -1.32
N ILE A 152 8.26 3.82 -1.20
CA ILE A 152 9.59 4.44 -1.04
C ILE A 152 10.08 5.03 -2.37
N LEU A 153 9.55 4.54 -3.50
CA LEU A 153 9.89 5.00 -4.84
C LEU A 153 9.07 6.24 -5.29
N GLY A 154 8.32 6.87 -4.38
CA GLY A 154 7.46 8.01 -4.69
C GLY A 154 6.11 7.64 -5.32
N VAL A 155 5.76 6.35 -5.39
CA VAL A 155 4.47 5.88 -5.92
C VAL A 155 3.52 5.56 -4.76
N LEU A 156 2.54 6.43 -4.56
CA LEU A 156 1.59 6.36 -3.47
C LEU A 156 0.38 5.48 -3.82
N PRO A 157 -0.10 4.65 -2.88
CA PRO A 157 -1.38 3.96 -3.05
C PRO A 157 -2.50 5.00 -3.07
N SER A 158 -3.48 4.83 -3.96
CA SER A 158 -4.71 5.60 -3.87
C SER A 158 -5.44 5.22 -2.58
N SER A 159 -5.82 6.22 -1.79
CA SER A 159 -6.63 6.02 -0.59
C SER A 159 -8.10 6.14 -0.92
N HIS A 160 -8.91 5.19 -0.48
CA HIS A 160 -10.36 5.17 -0.68
C HIS A 160 -11.13 4.81 0.58
N GLY A 161 -10.43 4.53 1.68
CA GLY A 161 -11.06 4.22 2.96
C GLY A 161 -11.67 5.43 3.66
N LEU A 162 -12.64 5.15 4.53
CA LEU A 162 -13.30 6.15 5.38
C LEU A 162 -13.17 5.78 6.85
N VAL A 163 -13.20 6.79 7.69
CA VAL A 163 -13.15 6.68 9.16
C VAL A 163 -14.16 7.62 9.81
N ALA A 164 -14.76 7.17 10.91
CA ALA A 164 -15.70 7.94 11.71
C ALA A 164 -15.58 7.56 13.20
N GLY A 165 -16.04 8.44 14.09
CA GLY A 165 -16.04 8.22 15.55
C GLY A 165 -14.89 8.93 16.26
N GLN A 166 -14.54 8.47 17.46
CA GLN A 166 -13.56 9.17 18.30
C GLN A 166 -12.13 8.88 17.88
N LEU A 167 -11.58 9.62 16.91
CA LEU A 167 -10.19 9.50 16.49
C LEU A 167 -9.59 10.85 16.09
N SER A 168 -8.41 11.15 16.60
CA SER A 168 -7.56 12.23 16.11
C SER A 168 -6.18 11.68 15.76
N VAL A 169 -5.73 11.91 14.53
CA VAL A 169 -4.40 11.55 14.03
C VAL A 169 -3.73 12.79 13.50
N SER A 170 -2.52 13.08 13.98
CA SER A 170 -1.69 14.17 13.46
C SER A 170 -0.27 13.73 13.17
N SER A 171 0.35 14.37 12.19
CA SER A 171 1.77 14.21 11.88
C SER A 171 2.62 15.13 12.77
N SER A 172 3.78 14.67 13.24
CA SER A 172 4.81 15.52 13.86
C SER A 172 5.66 16.26 12.83
N LYS A 173 5.68 15.78 11.58
CA LYS A 173 6.26 16.51 10.44
C LYS A 173 5.32 17.61 10.01
N MET A 174 5.89 18.79 9.85
CA MET A 174 5.23 19.97 9.32
C MET A 174 5.46 20.08 7.81
N ASN A 175 4.48 20.66 7.13
CA ASN A 175 4.64 21.19 5.78
C ASN A 175 5.49 22.47 5.86
N GLU A 176 6.55 22.54 5.05
CA GLU A 176 7.50 23.66 5.05
C GLU A 176 6.86 24.98 4.59
N GLU A 177 5.79 24.91 3.77
CA GLU A 177 5.13 26.10 3.23
C GLU A 177 4.04 26.65 4.15
N THR A 178 3.21 25.78 4.72
CA THR A 178 2.06 26.20 5.53
C THR A 178 2.32 26.21 7.03
N CYS A 179 3.45 25.63 7.47
CA CYS A 179 3.77 25.40 8.89
C CYS A 179 2.73 24.55 9.65
N ASP A 180 1.83 23.87 8.93
CA ASP A 180 0.84 22.95 9.49
C ASP A 180 1.33 21.50 9.43
N PRO A 181 0.82 20.61 10.29
CA PRO A 181 1.11 19.18 10.18
C PRO A 181 0.75 18.64 8.80
N ILE A 182 1.61 17.79 8.23
CA ILE A 182 1.35 17.15 6.92
C ILE A 182 0.01 16.40 6.92
N ILE A 183 -0.38 15.84 8.08
CA ILE A 183 -1.63 15.12 8.27
C ILE A 183 -2.32 15.69 9.49
N VAL A 184 -3.58 16.08 9.32
CA VAL A 184 -4.53 16.35 10.40
C VAL A 184 -5.83 15.64 10.04
N LEU A 185 -6.17 14.62 10.81
CA LEU A 185 -7.43 13.91 10.73
C LEU A 185 -8.05 13.97 12.11
N ASP A 186 -9.09 14.79 12.29
CA ASP A 186 -9.84 14.87 13.53
C ASP A 186 -11.31 14.55 13.28
N THR A 187 -11.76 13.46 13.87
CA THR A 187 -13.12 12.92 13.70
C THR A 187 -13.94 13.00 14.99
N HIS A 188 -13.31 13.44 16.09
CA HIS A 188 -13.90 13.46 17.43
C HIS A 188 -15.14 14.37 17.54
N SER A 189 -15.19 15.44 16.76
CA SER A 189 -16.24 16.47 16.86
C SER A 189 -17.50 16.16 16.03
N SER A 190 -17.46 15.16 15.15
CA SER A 190 -18.53 14.88 14.19
C SER A 190 -19.10 13.48 14.38
N MET A 191 -20.18 13.37 15.16
CA MET A 191 -20.76 12.07 15.54
C MET A 191 -21.49 11.32 14.42
N ASN A 192 -21.88 11.99 13.34
CA ASN A 192 -22.58 11.35 12.20
C ASN A 192 -21.85 11.57 10.86
N GLU A 193 -20.61 12.04 10.89
CA GLU A 193 -19.83 12.27 9.66
C GLU A 193 -18.68 11.26 9.57
N CYS A 194 -18.32 10.92 8.34
CA CYS A 194 -17.14 10.14 8.05
C CYS A 194 -16.16 10.96 7.21
N PHE A 195 -14.88 10.71 7.43
CA PHE A 195 -13.79 11.43 6.80
C PHE A 195 -12.97 10.48 5.93
N PRO A 196 -12.46 10.95 4.79
CA PRO A 196 -11.52 10.17 3.99
C PRO A 196 -10.23 9.94 4.76
N ILE A 197 -9.69 8.74 4.67
CA ILE A 197 -8.39 8.41 5.26
C ILE A 197 -7.29 9.04 4.38
N PRO A 198 -6.42 9.91 4.91
CA PRO A 198 -5.32 10.49 4.13
C PRO A 198 -4.35 9.42 3.63
N GLY A 199 -3.99 9.46 2.35
CA GLY A 199 -3.10 8.47 1.73
C GLY A 199 -1.66 8.52 2.25
N GLU A 200 -1.25 9.70 2.70
CA GLU A 200 0.06 10.04 3.27
C GLU A 200 0.35 9.23 4.54
N ILE A 201 -0.69 8.75 5.24
CA ILE A 201 -0.55 7.84 6.40
C ILE A 201 0.24 6.58 6.02
N ALA A 202 0.14 6.12 4.77
CA ALA A 202 0.89 4.97 4.28
C ALA A 202 2.40 5.23 4.13
N SER A 203 2.81 6.50 4.00
CA SER A 203 4.19 6.91 3.69
C SER A 203 4.95 7.39 4.93
N LEU A 204 4.25 7.90 5.94
CA LEU A 204 4.87 8.38 7.16
C LEU A 204 5.30 7.24 8.10
N SER A 205 6.40 7.49 8.82
CA SER A 205 6.88 6.58 9.86
C SER A 205 5.89 6.51 11.01
N SER A 206 5.80 5.35 11.68
CA SER A 206 4.96 5.22 12.88
C SER A 206 5.32 6.22 13.98
N ASN A 207 6.58 6.64 14.06
CA ASN A 207 7.04 7.58 15.08
C ASN A 207 6.69 9.03 14.74
N ASP A 208 6.37 9.30 13.47
CA ASP A 208 6.01 10.63 13.00
C ASP A 208 4.49 10.86 13.13
N LEU A 209 3.73 9.87 13.59
CA LEU A 209 2.27 9.91 13.70
C LEU A 209 1.84 9.81 15.16
N ILE A 210 1.02 10.76 15.58
CA ILE A 210 0.45 10.84 16.92
C ILE A 210 -1.02 10.46 16.81
N VAL A 211 -1.41 9.40 17.50
CA VAL A 211 -2.81 8.93 17.57
C VAL A 211 -3.37 9.25 18.95
N LYS A 212 -4.53 9.92 18.99
CA LYS A 212 -5.28 10.23 20.22
C LYS A 212 -6.72 9.76 20.05
N SER A 213 -7.22 9.01 21.03
CA SER A 213 -8.59 8.49 21.04
C SER A 213 -8.91 7.91 22.41
N ALA A 214 -10.18 8.00 22.83
CA ALA A 214 -10.71 7.30 23.99
C ALA A 214 -11.54 6.06 23.61
N ALA A 215 -11.55 5.69 22.32
CA ALA A 215 -12.31 4.55 21.81
C ALA A 215 -11.89 3.25 22.48
N GLN A 216 -12.88 2.44 22.83
CA GLN A 216 -12.73 1.11 23.43
C GLN A 216 -12.99 -0.02 22.43
N LEU A 217 -13.41 0.33 21.21
CA LEU A 217 -13.79 -0.61 20.16
C LEU A 217 -13.51 -0.04 18.78
N ILE A 218 -13.01 -0.88 17.88
CA ILE A 218 -12.89 -0.57 16.45
C ILE A 218 -13.82 -1.50 15.66
N ILE A 219 -14.67 -0.93 14.82
CA ILE A 219 -15.59 -1.67 13.95
C ILE A 219 -15.19 -1.42 12.50
N ILE A 220 -14.76 -2.47 11.81
CA ILE A 220 -14.46 -2.45 10.38
C ILE A 220 -15.68 -2.95 9.64
N VAL A 221 -16.19 -2.18 8.70
CA VAL A 221 -17.33 -2.54 7.85
C VAL A 221 -16.85 -2.69 6.41
N GLU A 222 -17.08 -3.85 5.81
CA GLU A 222 -16.63 -4.13 4.46
C GLU A 222 -17.24 -3.17 3.42
N LYS A 223 -18.57 -3.11 3.37
CA LYS A 223 -19.30 -2.39 2.33
C LYS A 223 -19.61 -0.95 2.74
N ASP A 224 -19.36 -0.01 1.82
CA ASP A 224 -19.67 1.41 2.01
C ASP A 224 -21.17 1.61 2.34
N ALA A 225 -22.07 0.97 1.59
CA ALA A 225 -23.50 1.08 1.83
C ALA A 225 -23.95 0.58 3.22
N ALA A 226 -23.26 -0.43 3.78
CA ALA A 226 -23.54 -0.90 5.14
C ALA A 226 -22.93 0.05 6.18
N PHE A 227 -21.74 0.58 5.91
CA PHE A 227 -21.07 1.56 6.75
C PHE A 227 -21.90 2.84 6.89
N GLN A 228 -22.35 3.43 5.78
CA GLN A 228 -23.19 4.64 5.78
C GLN A 228 -24.49 4.42 6.55
N LYS A 229 -25.20 3.30 6.32
CA LYS A 229 -26.42 2.96 7.05
C LYS A 229 -26.21 2.82 8.55
N LEU A 230 -25.07 2.25 8.98
CA LEU A 230 -24.76 2.13 10.40
C LEU A 230 -24.51 3.50 11.03
N LEU A 231 -23.80 4.39 10.33
CA LEU A 231 -23.61 5.78 10.77
C LEU A 231 -24.95 6.50 10.92
N GLU A 232 -25.79 6.47 9.87
CA GLU A 232 -27.13 7.09 9.89
C GLU A 232 -28.03 6.54 11.01
N SER A 233 -27.84 5.27 11.41
CA SER A 233 -28.60 4.64 12.48
C SER A 233 -28.11 4.96 13.91
N GLY A 234 -27.09 5.82 14.06
CA GLY A 234 -26.53 6.20 15.35
C GLY A 234 -25.64 5.11 15.96
N ALA A 235 -24.97 4.29 15.14
CA ALA A 235 -24.08 3.24 15.65
C ALA A 235 -22.94 3.80 16.52
N LEU A 236 -22.40 4.97 16.17
CA LEU A 236 -21.33 5.61 16.94
C LEU A 236 -21.76 5.97 18.36
N GLU A 237 -22.99 6.47 18.54
CA GLU A 237 -23.57 6.76 19.86
C GLU A 237 -23.85 5.49 20.65
N ARG A 238 -24.37 4.45 19.98
CA ARG A 238 -24.74 3.19 20.62
C ARG A 238 -23.52 2.40 21.11
N PHE A 239 -22.39 2.52 20.43
CA PHE A 239 -21.15 1.83 20.75
C PHE A 239 -20.08 2.77 21.31
N ASP A 240 -20.45 3.97 21.76
CA ASP A 240 -19.52 4.97 22.29
C ASP A 240 -18.74 4.43 23.52
N PRO A 241 -17.43 4.70 23.64
CA PRO A 241 -16.56 5.32 22.63
C PRO A 241 -16.06 4.29 21.62
N CYS A 242 -16.31 4.53 20.32
CA CYS A 242 -15.83 3.65 19.26
C CYS A 242 -15.30 4.39 18.03
N ILE A 243 -14.58 3.64 17.19
CA ILE A 243 -14.12 4.05 15.87
C ILE A 243 -14.73 3.10 14.85
N MET A 244 -15.33 3.66 13.80
CA MET A 244 -15.80 2.90 12.64
C MET A 244 -14.92 3.19 11.43
N LEU A 245 -14.56 2.14 10.69
CA LEU A 245 -13.70 2.21 9.51
C LEU A 245 -14.31 1.40 8.36
N THR A 246 -14.14 1.84 7.12
CA THR A 246 -14.41 1.01 5.94
C THR A 246 -13.30 1.15 4.91
N GLY A 247 -12.94 0.02 4.32
CA GLY A 247 -12.07 -0.05 3.15
C GLY A 247 -12.84 -0.15 1.84
N ARG A 248 -14.18 -0.02 1.86
CA ARG A 248 -15.08 -0.17 0.70
C ARG A 248 -14.78 -1.44 -0.13
N GLY A 249 -14.71 -2.58 0.55
CA GLY A 249 -14.22 -3.86 0.03
C GLY A 249 -12.82 -4.18 0.56
N TYR A 250 -11.92 -4.58 -0.35
CA TYR A 250 -10.52 -4.84 0.02
C TYR A 250 -9.84 -3.55 0.46
N PRO A 251 -9.19 -3.53 1.65
CA PRO A 251 -8.60 -2.31 2.16
C PRO A 251 -7.31 -1.96 1.43
N ASP A 252 -7.17 -0.68 1.11
CA ASP A 252 -5.92 -0.13 0.61
C ASP A 252 -4.81 -0.15 1.69
N THR A 253 -3.63 0.36 1.32
CA THR A 253 -2.51 0.41 2.26
C THR A 253 -2.72 1.43 3.37
N ALA A 254 -3.31 2.60 3.07
CA ALA A 254 -3.49 3.68 4.04
C ALA A 254 -4.47 3.27 5.15
N THR A 255 -5.60 2.65 4.78
CA THR A 255 -6.62 2.11 5.67
C THR A 255 -6.04 1.02 6.58
N ARG A 256 -5.31 0.04 6.02
CA ARG A 256 -4.64 -1.00 6.82
C ARG A 256 -3.63 -0.40 7.78
N ARG A 257 -2.87 0.58 7.31
CA ARG A 257 -1.87 1.28 8.11
C ARG A 257 -2.51 2.02 9.27
N LEU A 258 -3.61 2.73 9.02
CA LEU A 258 -4.38 3.43 10.05
C LEU A 258 -4.91 2.46 11.10
N VAL A 259 -5.58 1.37 10.69
CA VAL A 259 -6.06 0.32 11.61
C VAL A 259 -4.94 -0.20 12.51
N HIS A 260 -3.77 -0.50 11.92
CA HIS A 260 -2.62 -0.98 12.66
C HIS A 260 -2.08 0.05 13.67
N LEU A 261 -2.03 1.33 13.27
CA LEU A 261 -1.59 2.42 14.16
C LEU A 261 -2.54 2.59 15.35
N ILE A 262 -3.86 2.63 15.10
CA ILE A 262 -4.87 2.76 16.15
C ILE A 262 -4.77 1.57 17.12
N TRP A 263 -4.71 0.34 16.61
CA TRP A 263 -4.58 -0.85 17.44
C TRP A 263 -3.30 -0.84 18.27
N LYS A 264 -2.16 -0.43 17.69
CA LYS A 264 -0.89 -0.34 18.42
C LYS A 264 -0.93 0.71 19.54
N SER A 265 -1.68 1.80 19.34
CA SER A 265 -1.77 2.89 20.31
C SER A 265 -2.78 2.63 21.42
N LEU A 266 -3.92 2.00 21.11
CA LEU A 266 -5.04 1.82 22.05
C LEU A 266 -5.15 0.40 22.62
N ASP A 267 -4.63 -0.61 21.90
CA ASP A 267 -4.77 -2.06 22.21
C ASP A 267 -6.23 -2.51 22.42
N VAL A 268 -7.15 -1.95 21.64
CA VAL A 268 -8.58 -2.24 21.75
C VAL A 268 -9.05 -3.34 20.79
N PRO A 269 -10.16 -4.02 21.09
CA PRO A 269 -10.75 -5.01 20.19
C PRO A 269 -11.11 -4.42 18.82
N ILE A 270 -10.75 -5.15 17.76
CA ILE A 270 -11.24 -4.91 16.41
C ILE A 270 -12.28 -5.98 16.05
N LEU A 271 -13.45 -5.54 15.61
CA LEU A 271 -14.52 -6.35 15.03
C LEU A 271 -14.61 -6.06 13.54
N ALA A 272 -14.72 -7.10 12.72
CA ALA A 272 -14.98 -6.96 11.29
C ALA A 272 -16.39 -7.44 10.97
N LEU A 273 -17.15 -6.61 10.27
CA LEU A 273 -18.46 -6.90 9.69
C LEU A 273 -18.29 -7.09 8.18
N VAL A 274 -18.25 -8.35 7.77
CA VAL A 274 -18.02 -8.79 6.40
C VAL A 274 -19.17 -9.67 5.92
N ASP A 275 -19.30 -9.82 4.60
CA ASP A 275 -20.20 -10.80 4.02
C ASP A 275 -19.79 -12.24 4.42
N GLY A 276 -20.77 -13.12 4.60
CA GLY A 276 -20.56 -14.54 4.95
C GLY A 276 -20.07 -15.41 3.79
N ASP A 277 -19.12 -14.94 2.99
CA ASP A 277 -18.57 -15.65 1.83
C ASP A 277 -17.03 -15.72 1.86
N PRO A 278 -16.37 -16.47 0.96
CA PRO A 278 -14.92 -16.56 0.92
C PRO A 278 -14.20 -15.21 0.71
N HIS A 279 -14.83 -14.24 0.02
CA HIS A 279 -14.25 -12.92 -0.22
C HIS A 279 -14.25 -12.08 1.07
N GLY A 280 -15.35 -12.09 1.84
CA GLY A 280 -15.42 -11.43 3.14
C GLY A 280 -14.37 -11.96 4.12
N ILE A 281 -14.13 -13.28 4.12
CA ILE A 281 -13.05 -13.90 4.90
C ILE A 281 -11.68 -13.44 4.41
N GLU A 282 -11.46 -13.37 3.10
CA GLU A 282 -10.19 -12.90 2.53
C GLU A 282 -9.90 -11.44 2.93
N ILE A 283 -10.91 -10.56 2.88
CA ILE A 283 -10.81 -9.16 3.30
C ILE A 283 -10.35 -9.08 4.78
N MET A 284 -10.94 -9.89 5.65
CA MET A 284 -10.51 -9.98 7.05
C MET A 284 -9.05 -10.45 7.16
N CYS A 285 -8.66 -11.47 6.39
CA CYS A 285 -7.28 -11.95 6.35
C CYS A 285 -6.31 -10.84 5.88
N VAL A 286 -6.70 -9.99 4.94
CA VAL A 286 -5.88 -8.88 4.46
C VAL A 286 -5.66 -7.82 5.54
N TYR A 287 -6.67 -7.51 6.37
CA TYR A 287 -6.49 -6.63 7.54
C TYR A 287 -5.54 -7.23 8.58
N ARG A 288 -5.59 -8.55 8.79
CA ARG A 288 -4.83 -9.23 9.85
C ARG A 288 -3.39 -9.59 9.47
N PHE A 289 -3.22 -10.11 8.25
CA PHE A 289 -1.97 -10.70 7.76
C PHE A 289 -1.30 -9.90 6.63
N GLY A 290 -2.00 -8.91 6.06
CA GLY A 290 -1.52 -8.15 4.92
C GLY A 290 -1.85 -8.80 3.56
N SER A 291 -1.34 -8.21 2.49
CA SER A 291 -1.52 -8.70 1.11
C SER A 291 -0.17 -8.77 0.39
N LEU A 292 -0.06 -9.65 -0.61
CA LEU A 292 1.15 -9.80 -1.44
C LEU A 292 1.54 -8.49 -2.15
N GLU A 293 0.58 -7.63 -2.48
CA GLU A 293 0.83 -6.34 -3.12
C GLU A 293 1.44 -5.28 -2.17
N GLY A 294 1.34 -5.48 -0.85
CA GLY A 294 1.82 -4.52 0.16
C GLY A 294 3.19 -4.82 0.75
N LEU A 295 3.82 -5.92 0.31
CA LEU A 295 5.03 -6.55 0.87
C LEU A 295 6.29 -6.31 0.04
#